data_AF-A0A662D8U9-F1
#
_entry.id   AF-A0A662D8U9-F1
#
_cell.length_a   1.000
_cell.length_b   1.000
_cell.length_c   1.000
_cell.angle_alpha   90.00
_cell.angle_beta   90.00
_cell.angle_gamma   90.00
#
_symmetry.space_group_name_H-M   'P 1'
#
loop_
_entity.id
_entity.type
_entity.pdbx_description
1 polymer ?
#
loop_
_entity_poly.entity_id
_entity_poly.type
_entity_poly.pdbx_seq_one_letter_code
_entity_poly.pdbx_strand_id
1 'polypeptide(L)'
;MNASSLLVIGIALIFGVIGARLFKAVKIPQVVGYIIIGIALGTSGADIISKELIEKFAPINYLALGIIGFLVGGELKKSVFKKFGRNMITILIFEGMTAFALVCLLTGLFTGNWALAIVLGALASSTAPAATVDVLWEYKAAGLLTTMVFAIVALDDGLALLLYGFASAIAGILLTSDGFSIINAVIKPIYEIGGAAALGIGVAFIYRLLLDLTSKYKQERDLILSFTFGSIVLIIAIALKFNLDLILAEMFFGVTFVNIAPHYSKRVFDLMKGFSPPIYILFFILAGARLELTSVTISTGIIALLYLAGRTTGKILGVNIGARLSSAPPKVSRYLGFCLFSQAGV
;
A
#
# COMPACT_ATOMS: atom_id res chain seq x y z
N MET A 1 17.10 -23.78 1.51
CA MET A 1 17.01 -23.06 0.22
C MET A 1 17.77 -23.88 -0.81
N ASN A 2 17.12 -24.30 -1.89
CA ASN A 2 17.79 -25.04 -2.97
C ASN A 2 18.50 -24.03 -3.88
N ALA A 3 19.59 -24.43 -4.55
CA ALA A 3 20.34 -23.58 -5.49
C ALA A 3 19.44 -22.95 -6.58
N SER A 4 18.34 -23.62 -6.92
CA SER A 4 17.30 -23.13 -7.83
C SER A 4 16.59 -21.86 -7.33
N SER A 5 16.32 -21.72 -6.03
CA SER A 5 15.66 -20.53 -5.48
C SER A 5 16.56 -19.28 -5.55
N LEU A 6 17.87 -19.44 -5.31
CA LEU A 6 18.84 -18.36 -5.44
C LEU A 6 19.03 -17.94 -6.90
N LEU A 7 19.05 -18.90 -7.82
CA LEU A 7 19.10 -18.64 -9.25
C LEU A 7 17.89 -17.79 -9.69
N VAL A 8 16.68 -18.14 -9.24
CA VAL A 8 15.46 -17.40 -9.56
C VAL A 8 15.51 -15.96 -9.03
N ILE A 9 15.98 -15.74 -7.79
CA ILE A 9 16.17 -14.40 -7.25
C ILE A 9 17.19 -13.60 -8.07
N GLY A 10 18.32 -14.21 -8.43
CA GLY A 10 19.35 -13.56 -9.24
C GLY A 10 18.85 -13.16 -10.62
N ILE A 11 18.14 -14.07 -11.31
CA ILE A 11 17.49 -13.80 -12.59
C ILE A 11 16.47 -12.68 -12.44
N ALA A 12 15.57 -12.77 -11.46
CA ALA A 12 14.55 -11.76 -11.22
C ALA A 12 15.16 -10.37 -11.02
N LEU A 13 16.20 -10.23 -10.19
CA LEU A 13 16.87 -8.95 -9.97
C LEU A 13 17.52 -8.41 -11.26
N ILE A 14 18.29 -9.23 -11.97
CA ILE A 14 19.01 -8.78 -13.17
C ILE A 14 18.02 -8.39 -14.28
N PHE A 15 17.08 -9.28 -14.61
CA PHE A 15 16.08 -9.01 -15.64
C PHE A 15 15.11 -7.91 -15.23
N GLY A 16 14.79 -7.78 -13.94
CA GLY A 16 14.03 -6.68 -13.38
C GLY A 16 14.68 -5.33 -13.65
N VAL A 17 15.98 -5.19 -13.36
CA VAL A 17 16.74 -3.97 -13.63
C VAL A 17 16.80 -3.68 -15.13
N ILE A 18 17.04 -4.70 -15.97
CA ILE A 18 17.05 -4.54 -17.44
C ILE A 18 15.69 -4.05 -17.93
N GLY A 19 14.60 -4.71 -17.51
CA GLY A 19 13.24 -4.34 -17.85
C GLY A 19 12.92 -2.90 -17.44
N ALA A 20 13.21 -2.53 -16.19
CA ALA A 20 13.02 -1.16 -15.72
C ALA A 20 13.80 -0.13 -16.54
N ARG A 21 15.04 -0.43 -16.94
CA ARG A 21 15.84 0.48 -17.79
C ARG A 21 15.26 0.64 -19.19
N LEU A 22 14.75 -0.43 -19.78
CA LEU A 22 14.06 -0.39 -21.08
C LEU A 22 12.79 0.46 -21.02
N PHE A 23 11.94 0.24 -20.01
CA PHE A 23 10.71 1.02 -19.82
C PHE A 23 11.00 2.50 -19.51
N LYS A 24 12.04 2.76 -18.73
CA LYS A 24 12.50 4.12 -18.47
C LYS A 24 12.98 4.84 -19.73
N ALA A 25 13.65 4.13 -20.66
CA ALA A 25 14.10 4.71 -21.93
C ALA A 25 12.92 5.21 -22.79
N VAL A 26 11.76 4.57 -22.69
CA VAL A 26 10.51 4.99 -23.35
C VAL A 26 9.62 5.87 -22.46
N LYS A 27 10.15 6.40 -21.35
CA LYS A 27 9.46 7.30 -20.38
C LYS A 27 8.26 6.68 -19.66
N ILE A 28 8.27 5.36 -19.49
CA ILE A 28 7.28 4.65 -18.66
C ILE A 28 7.91 4.37 -17.28
N PRO A 29 7.14 4.46 -16.17
CA PRO A 29 7.66 4.15 -14.84
C PRO A 29 8.31 2.77 -14.72
N GLN A 30 9.38 2.69 -13.92
CA GLN A 30 10.15 1.45 -13.76
C GLN A 30 9.31 0.31 -13.18
N VAL A 31 8.35 0.61 -12.28
CA VAL A 31 7.43 -0.37 -11.69
C VAL A 31 6.70 -1.21 -12.73
N VAL A 32 6.29 -0.59 -13.85
CA VAL A 32 5.61 -1.29 -14.95
C VAL A 32 6.56 -2.34 -15.56
N GLY A 33 7.83 -1.99 -15.74
CA GLY A 33 8.86 -2.91 -16.23
C GLY A 33 9.03 -4.13 -15.31
N TYR A 34 9.05 -3.93 -13.99
CA TYR A 34 9.15 -5.05 -13.04
C TYR A 34 7.95 -6.00 -13.14
N ILE A 35 6.73 -5.47 -13.24
CA ILE A 35 5.51 -6.29 -13.35
C ILE A 35 5.50 -7.09 -14.66
N ILE A 36 5.85 -6.46 -15.79
CA ILE A 36 5.89 -7.13 -17.10
C ILE A 36 6.93 -8.25 -17.12
N ILE A 37 8.11 -8.02 -16.55
CA ILE A 37 9.12 -9.07 -16.38
C ILE A 37 8.58 -10.18 -15.46
N GLY A 38 7.87 -9.83 -14.39
CA GLY A 38 7.19 -10.79 -13.52
C GLY A 38 6.20 -11.68 -14.28
N ILE A 39 5.32 -11.10 -15.10
CA ILE A 39 4.37 -11.86 -15.93
C ILE A 39 5.11 -12.79 -16.89
N ALA A 40 6.18 -12.31 -17.53
CA ALA A 40 6.97 -13.09 -18.47
C ALA A 40 7.70 -14.27 -17.81
N LEU A 41 8.20 -14.08 -16.57
CA LEU A 41 8.91 -15.12 -15.82
C LEU A 41 7.99 -16.04 -15.00
N GLY A 42 6.77 -15.59 -14.70
CA GLY A 42 5.81 -16.29 -13.84
C GLY A 42 4.88 -17.23 -14.58
N THR A 43 3.77 -17.57 -13.92
CA THR A 43 2.86 -18.67 -14.28
C THR A 43 2.15 -18.48 -15.62
N SER A 44 1.97 -17.23 -16.07
CA SER A 44 1.37 -16.92 -17.38
C SER A 44 2.37 -16.90 -18.54
N GLY A 45 3.68 -16.91 -18.25
CA GLY A 45 4.75 -16.79 -19.23
C GLY A 45 5.60 -18.06 -19.30
N ALA A 46 6.85 -17.95 -18.86
CA ALA A 46 7.84 -19.02 -18.93
C ALA A 46 7.77 -20.02 -17.75
N ASP A 47 6.94 -19.76 -16.73
CA ASP A 47 6.79 -20.57 -15.51
C ASP A 47 8.11 -20.87 -14.77
N ILE A 48 9.10 -19.99 -14.90
CA ILE A 48 10.38 -20.05 -14.18
C ILE A 48 10.15 -19.74 -12.69
N ILE A 49 9.24 -18.80 -12.41
CA ILE A 49 8.77 -18.48 -11.06
C ILE A 49 7.42 -19.19 -10.86
N SER A 50 7.49 -20.46 -10.44
CA SER A 50 6.31 -21.28 -10.21
C SER A 50 5.47 -20.81 -9.01
N LYS A 51 4.21 -21.26 -8.92
CA LYS A 51 3.31 -20.98 -7.78
C LYS A 51 3.93 -21.33 -6.43
N GLU A 52 4.64 -22.46 -6.34
CA GLU A 52 5.31 -22.89 -5.12
C GLU A 52 6.44 -21.93 -4.70
N LEU A 53 7.22 -21.42 -5.66
CA LEU A 53 8.26 -20.43 -5.40
C LEU A 53 7.67 -19.09 -4.95
N ILE A 54 6.57 -18.68 -5.59
CA ILE A 54 5.81 -17.49 -5.25
C ILE A 54 5.35 -17.51 -3.78
N GLU A 55 4.89 -18.65 -3.28
CA GLU A 55 4.49 -18.83 -1.88
C GLU A 55 5.71 -18.84 -0.95
N LYS A 56 6.77 -19.57 -1.33
CA LYS A 56 8.04 -19.59 -0.58
C LYS A 56 8.66 -18.20 -0.42
N PHE A 57 8.44 -17.30 -1.39
CA PHE A 57 8.93 -15.93 -1.35
C PHE A 57 7.93 -14.91 -0.77
N ALA A 58 6.81 -15.35 -0.18
CA ALA A 58 5.90 -14.47 0.53
C ALA A 58 6.57 -13.55 1.59
N PRO A 59 7.61 -13.95 2.33
CA PRO A 59 8.32 -13.06 3.25
C PRO A 59 8.91 -11.80 2.59
N ILE A 60 9.30 -11.87 1.31
CA ILE A 60 9.81 -10.72 0.56
C ILE A 60 8.71 -9.68 0.36
N ASN A 61 7.47 -10.14 0.16
CA ASN A 61 6.32 -9.25 0.02
C ASN A 61 6.03 -8.51 1.33
N TYR A 62 6.00 -9.24 2.46
CA TYR A 62 5.83 -8.60 3.76
C TYR A 62 6.93 -7.59 4.06
N LEU A 63 8.18 -7.91 3.72
CA LEU A 63 9.30 -7.00 3.89
C LEU A 63 9.15 -5.74 3.04
N ALA A 64 8.77 -5.89 1.76
CA ALA A 64 8.54 -4.76 0.88
C ALA A 64 7.43 -3.85 1.40
N LEU A 65 6.28 -4.44 1.77
CA LEU A 65 5.14 -3.73 2.32
C LEU A 65 5.49 -3.00 3.62
N GLY A 66 6.25 -3.62 4.52
CA GLY A 66 6.66 -2.96 5.76
C GLY A 66 7.63 -1.80 5.53
N ILE A 67 8.60 -1.94 4.63
CA ILE A 67 9.47 -0.82 4.24
C ILE A 67 8.66 0.30 3.59
N ILE A 68 7.69 -0.02 2.72
CA ILE A 68 6.79 0.97 2.10
C ILE A 68 6.01 1.71 3.20
N GLY A 69 5.35 0.98 4.11
CA GLY A 69 4.61 1.56 5.21
C GLY A 69 5.46 2.50 6.06
N PHE A 70 6.65 2.06 6.46
CA PHE A 70 7.59 2.87 7.23
C PHE A 70 7.99 4.16 6.50
N LEU A 71 8.40 4.06 5.24
CA LEU A 71 8.83 5.23 4.45
C LEU A 71 7.67 6.20 4.20
N VAL A 72 6.46 5.71 3.90
CA VAL A 72 5.26 6.53 3.73
C VAL A 72 4.92 7.25 5.03
N GLY A 73 4.96 6.56 6.17
CA GLY A 73 4.79 7.15 7.49
C GLY A 73 5.80 8.28 7.76
N GLY A 74 7.03 8.14 7.26
CA GLY A 74 8.08 9.17 7.35
C GLY A 74 7.76 10.49 6.64
N GLU A 75 6.83 10.50 5.67
CA GLU A 75 6.41 11.73 4.97
C GLU A 75 5.32 12.50 5.73
N LEU A 76 4.72 11.88 6.75
CA LEU A 76 3.56 12.38 7.50
C LEU A 76 3.96 13.27 8.70
N LYS A 77 4.45 14.47 8.41
CA LYS A 77 4.84 15.43 9.47
C LYS A 77 3.63 16.11 10.11
N LYS A 78 3.65 16.27 11.43
CA LYS A 78 2.61 16.95 12.24
C LYS A 78 2.30 18.36 11.73
N SER A 79 3.32 19.06 11.22
CA SER A 79 3.16 20.40 10.62
C SER A 79 2.25 20.39 9.39
N VAL A 80 2.24 19.30 8.63
CA VAL A 80 1.37 19.12 7.46
C VAL A 80 -0.07 18.89 7.91
N PHE A 81 -0.30 17.97 8.84
CA PHE A 81 -1.63 17.71 9.40
C PHE A 81 -2.26 18.94 10.05
N LYS A 82 -1.47 19.74 10.78
CA LYS A 82 -1.94 20.99 11.37
C LYS A 82 -2.43 21.99 10.32
N LYS A 83 -1.84 21.97 9.11
CA LYS A 83 -2.15 22.93 8.04
C LYS A 83 -3.25 22.44 7.09
N PHE A 84 -3.28 21.15 6.77
CA PHE A 84 -4.12 20.58 5.72
C PHE A 84 -4.99 19.40 6.17
N GLY A 85 -5.04 19.09 7.46
CA GLY A 85 -5.73 17.89 7.98
C GLY A 85 -7.21 17.83 7.61
N ARG A 86 -7.93 18.95 7.64
CA ARG A 86 -9.34 19.01 7.19
C ARG A 86 -9.47 18.61 5.73
N ASN A 87 -8.62 19.16 4.85
CA ASN A 87 -8.61 18.81 3.43
C ASN A 87 -8.31 17.32 3.22
N MET A 88 -7.31 16.79 3.92
CA MET A 88 -6.92 15.38 3.83
C MET A 88 -8.06 14.44 4.21
N ILE A 89 -8.66 14.64 5.39
CA ILE A 89 -9.72 13.77 5.90
C ILE A 89 -10.99 13.87 5.04
N THR A 90 -11.40 15.09 4.66
CA THR A 90 -12.59 15.24 3.81
C THR A 90 -12.35 14.60 2.44
N ILE A 91 -11.21 14.83 1.80
CA ILE A 91 -10.93 14.22 0.49
C ILE A 91 -10.92 12.69 0.60
N LEU A 92 -10.16 12.14 1.57
CA LEU A 92 -10.07 10.70 1.86
C LEU A 92 -11.45 10.02 1.97
N ILE A 93 -12.35 10.61 2.77
CA ILE A 93 -13.69 10.04 2.96
C ILE A 93 -14.46 10.03 1.63
N PHE A 94 -14.47 11.15 0.91
CA PHE A 94 -15.25 11.25 -0.32
C PHE A 94 -14.69 10.39 -1.45
N GLU A 95 -13.37 10.34 -1.63
CA GLU A 95 -12.73 9.56 -2.68
C GLU A 95 -12.90 8.04 -2.45
N GLY A 96 -12.75 7.57 -1.21
CA GLY A 96 -13.00 6.17 -0.86
C GLY A 96 -14.47 5.79 -0.96
N MET A 97 -15.38 6.59 -0.41
CA MET A 97 -16.83 6.29 -0.40
C MET A 97 -17.46 6.33 -1.80
N THR A 98 -17.04 7.26 -2.66
CA THR A 98 -17.57 7.33 -4.03
C THR A 98 -17.05 6.20 -4.90
N ALA A 99 -15.78 5.80 -4.75
CA ALA A 99 -15.25 4.59 -5.39
C ALA A 99 -15.99 3.34 -4.92
N PHE A 100 -16.21 3.21 -3.60
CA PHE A 100 -17.02 2.14 -3.01
C PHE A 100 -18.42 2.07 -3.62
N ALA A 101 -19.15 3.18 -3.62
CA ALA A 101 -20.53 3.23 -4.06
C ALA A 101 -20.67 2.92 -5.55
N LEU A 102 -19.81 3.48 -6.41
CA LEU A 102 -19.87 3.26 -7.85
C LEU A 102 -19.49 1.83 -8.24
N VAL A 103 -18.43 1.26 -7.65
CA VAL A 103 -18.06 -0.14 -7.94
C VAL A 103 -19.13 -1.11 -7.44
N CYS A 104 -19.69 -0.87 -6.26
CA CYS A 104 -20.80 -1.67 -5.75
C CYS A 104 -22.02 -1.58 -6.67
N LEU A 105 -22.40 -0.38 -7.10
CA LEU A 105 -23.54 -0.19 -8.01
C LEU A 105 -23.32 -0.89 -9.36
N LEU A 106 -22.20 -0.63 -10.03
CA LEU A 106 -21.92 -1.19 -11.36
C LEU A 106 -21.80 -2.71 -11.34
N THR A 107 -21.11 -3.26 -10.34
CA THR A 107 -20.96 -4.70 -10.18
C THR A 107 -22.28 -5.37 -9.80
N GLY A 108 -23.03 -4.78 -8.86
CA GLY A 108 -24.31 -5.32 -8.38
C GLY A 108 -25.36 -5.35 -9.49
N LEU A 109 -25.47 -4.28 -10.28
CA LEU A 109 -26.38 -4.23 -11.42
C LEU A 109 -26.00 -5.23 -12.53
N PHE A 110 -24.71 -5.44 -12.78
CA PHE A 110 -24.27 -6.36 -13.83
C PHE A 110 -24.39 -7.84 -13.41
N THR A 111 -24.01 -8.16 -12.17
CA THR A 111 -23.93 -9.55 -11.70
C THR A 111 -25.19 -10.04 -10.99
N GLY A 112 -26.03 -9.12 -10.48
CA GLY A 112 -27.10 -9.43 -9.54
C GLY A 112 -26.63 -9.87 -8.15
N ASN A 113 -25.31 -10.06 -7.95
CA ASN A 113 -24.72 -10.53 -6.71
C ASN A 113 -24.23 -9.34 -5.87
N TRP A 114 -25.13 -8.81 -5.03
CA TRP A 114 -24.85 -7.67 -4.16
C TRP A 114 -23.81 -7.97 -3.07
N ALA A 115 -23.66 -9.23 -2.66
CA ALA A 115 -22.62 -9.65 -1.72
C ALA A 115 -21.22 -9.52 -2.34
N LEU A 116 -21.05 -9.96 -3.59
CA LEU A 116 -19.81 -9.73 -4.34
C LEU A 116 -19.59 -8.24 -4.56
N ALA A 117 -20.63 -7.52 -4.94
CA ALA A 117 -20.55 -6.10 -5.28
C ALA A 117 -20.11 -5.22 -4.10
N ILE A 118 -20.63 -5.47 -2.89
CA ILE A 118 -20.27 -4.68 -1.70
C ILE A 118 -18.83 -4.94 -1.26
N VAL A 119 -18.37 -6.19 -1.38
CA VAL A 119 -16.96 -6.56 -1.09
C VAL A 119 -16.03 -5.94 -2.11
N LEU A 120 -16.35 -6.01 -3.41
CA LEU A 120 -15.56 -5.33 -4.45
C LEU A 120 -15.59 -3.81 -4.28
N GLY A 121 -16.71 -3.23 -3.85
CA GLY A 121 -16.80 -1.83 -3.47
C GLY A 121 -15.82 -1.47 -2.34
N ALA A 122 -15.77 -2.27 -1.27
CA ALA A 122 -14.82 -2.05 -0.19
C ALA A 122 -13.37 -2.09 -0.68
N LEU A 123 -13.01 -3.08 -1.48
CA LEU A 123 -11.67 -3.16 -2.09
C LEU A 123 -11.39 -1.97 -3.02
N ALA A 124 -12.40 -1.45 -3.72
CA ALA A 124 -12.26 -0.28 -4.60
C ALA A 124 -11.99 1.04 -3.87
N SER A 125 -12.23 1.07 -2.56
CA SER A 125 -11.89 2.23 -1.75
C SER A 125 -10.39 2.35 -1.49
N SER A 126 -9.60 1.29 -1.56
CA SER A 126 -8.20 1.28 -1.11
C SER A 126 -7.19 1.67 -2.17
N THR A 127 -6.13 2.39 -1.84
CA THR A 127 -5.09 2.87 -2.77
C THR A 127 -3.74 2.44 -2.23
N ALA A 128 -2.92 1.82 -3.08
CA ALA A 128 -1.63 1.31 -2.64
C ALA A 128 -0.54 2.38 -2.73
N PRO A 129 0.22 2.62 -1.63
CA PRO A 129 1.33 3.57 -1.63
C PRO A 129 2.47 3.12 -2.54
N ALA A 130 2.74 1.82 -2.61
CA ALA A 130 3.94 1.24 -3.23
C ALA A 130 4.29 1.86 -4.59
N ALA A 131 3.41 1.70 -5.59
CA ALA A 131 3.70 2.12 -6.96
C ALA A 131 3.63 3.64 -7.12
N THR A 132 2.63 4.30 -6.51
CA THR A 132 2.50 5.76 -6.59
C THR A 132 3.70 6.46 -5.96
N VAL A 133 4.14 6.00 -4.80
CA VAL A 133 5.27 6.58 -4.07
C VAL A 133 6.59 6.31 -4.79
N ASP A 134 6.77 5.11 -5.34
CA ASP A 134 7.96 4.81 -6.15
C ASP A 134 8.07 5.76 -7.35
N VAL A 135 6.96 6.02 -8.06
CA VAL A 135 6.90 7.01 -9.15
C VAL A 135 7.24 8.41 -8.64
N LEU A 136 6.62 8.86 -7.54
CA LEU A 136 6.89 10.19 -6.98
C LEU A 136 8.37 10.38 -6.62
N TRP A 137 9.00 9.34 -6.07
CA TRP A 137 10.43 9.36 -5.75
C TRP A 137 11.33 9.25 -6.96
N GLU A 138 10.98 8.40 -7.94
CA GLU A 138 11.69 8.27 -9.20
C GLU A 138 11.80 9.63 -9.90
N TYR A 139 10.69 10.36 -9.96
CA TYR A 139 10.62 11.69 -10.57
C TYR A 139 11.07 12.82 -9.63
N LYS A 140 11.45 12.51 -8.39
CA LYS A 140 11.81 13.50 -7.35
C LYS A 140 10.73 14.59 -7.20
N ALA A 141 9.47 14.20 -7.33
CA ALA A 141 8.34 15.12 -7.26
C ALA A 141 8.21 15.70 -5.84
N ALA A 142 7.92 17.01 -5.75
CA ALA A 142 7.75 17.69 -4.48
C ALA A 142 6.68 18.79 -4.58
N GLY A 143 6.11 19.16 -3.42
CA GLY A 143 5.13 20.22 -3.28
C GLY A 143 3.81 19.72 -2.71
N LEU A 144 2.82 20.61 -2.66
CA LEU A 144 1.56 20.35 -1.97
C LEU A 144 0.82 19.12 -2.50
N LEU A 145 0.78 18.91 -3.82
CA LEU A 145 0.12 17.76 -4.42
C LEU A 145 0.76 16.46 -3.94
N THR A 146 2.09 16.36 -4.01
CA THR A 146 2.85 15.20 -3.52
C THR A 146 2.58 14.93 -2.03
N THR A 147 2.59 15.98 -1.21
CA THR A 147 2.28 15.86 0.22
C THR A 147 0.85 15.37 0.47
N MET A 148 -0.12 15.82 -0.32
CA MET A 148 -1.51 15.33 -0.23
C MET A 148 -1.64 13.88 -0.68
N VAL A 149 -0.91 13.47 -1.73
CA VAL A 149 -0.88 12.07 -2.19
C VAL A 149 -0.33 11.17 -1.09
N PHE A 150 0.82 11.51 -0.50
CA PHE A 150 1.38 10.74 0.62
C PHE A 150 0.38 10.62 1.78
N ALA A 151 -0.26 11.72 2.16
CA ALA A 151 -1.22 11.73 3.27
C ALA A 151 -2.49 10.92 3.00
N ILE A 152 -3.03 10.99 1.78
CA ILE A 152 -4.27 10.28 1.46
C ILE A 152 -3.98 8.79 1.33
N VAL A 153 -3.00 8.40 0.52
CA VAL A 153 -2.66 6.98 0.32
C VAL A 153 -2.22 6.33 1.63
N ALA A 154 -1.64 7.10 2.55
CA ALA A 154 -1.35 6.66 3.90
C ALA A 154 -2.60 6.30 4.72
N LEU A 155 -3.61 7.16 4.70
CA LEU A 155 -4.80 7.02 5.53
C LEU A 155 -5.85 6.11 4.87
N ASP A 156 -5.72 5.86 3.56
CA ASP A 156 -6.67 5.09 2.75
C ASP A 156 -6.81 3.65 3.20
N ASP A 157 -5.72 3.04 3.66
CA ASP A 157 -5.72 1.67 4.15
C ASP A 157 -6.62 1.49 5.39
N GLY A 158 -6.57 2.46 6.31
CA GLY A 158 -7.47 2.49 7.47
C GLY A 158 -8.95 2.65 7.07
N LEU A 159 -9.25 3.50 6.08
CA LEU A 159 -10.62 3.62 5.56
C LEU A 159 -11.08 2.33 4.88
N ALA A 160 -10.21 1.70 4.09
CA ALA A 160 -10.50 0.46 3.39
C ALA A 160 -10.77 -0.70 4.34
N LEU A 161 -9.99 -0.87 5.40
CA LEU A 161 -10.23 -1.89 6.43
C LEU A 161 -11.58 -1.71 7.12
N LEU A 162 -11.96 -0.47 7.43
CA LEU A 162 -13.29 -0.18 7.99
C LEU A 162 -14.39 -0.55 6.99
N LEU A 163 -14.30 -0.08 5.75
CA LEU A 163 -15.28 -0.40 4.71
C LEU A 163 -15.36 -1.90 4.43
N TYR A 164 -14.23 -2.61 4.45
CA TYR A 164 -14.16 -4.05 4.26
C TYR A 164 -14.80 -4.83 5.41
N GLY A 165 -14.59 -4.40 6.66
CA GLY A 165 -15.27 -4.98 7.82
C GLY A 165 -16.80 -4.90 7.70
N PHE A 166 -17.32 -3.70 7.39
CA PHE A 166 -18.76 -3.51 7.15
C PHE A 166 -19.26 -4.30 5.94
N ALA A 167 -18.55 -4.25 4.81
CA ALA A 167 -18.94 -4.97 3.59
C ALA A 167 -18.96 -6.48 3.81
N SER A 168 -17.98 -7.04 4.51
CA SER A 168 -17.91 -8.47 4.82
C SER A 168 -19.06 -8.92 5.73
N ALA A 169 -19.43 -8.11 6.73
CA ALA A 169 -20.56 -8.41 7.60
C ALA A 169 -21.90 -8.36 6.85
N ILE A 170 -22.10 -7.37 5.97
CA ILE A 170 -23.30 -7.28 5.14
C ILE A 170 -23.34 -8.41 4.11
N ALA A 171 -22.22 -8.71 3.44
CA ALA A 171 -22.11 -9.81 2.50
C ALA A 171 -22.41 -11.16 3.16
N GLY A 172 -22.00 -11.35 4.42
CA GLY A 172 -22.35 -12.52 5.23
C GLY A 172 -23.87 -12.72 5.30
N ILE A 173 -24.63 -11.68 5.69
CA ILE A 173 -26.10 -11.73 5.77
C ILE A 173 -26.75 -12.00 4.40
N LEU A 174 -26.16 -11.50 3.33
CA LEU A 174 -26.69 -11.71 1.98
C LEU A 174 -26.47 -13.15 1.46
N LEU A 175 -25.44 -13.83 1.97
CA LEU A 175 -25.05 -15.17 1.54
C LEU A 175 -25.52 -16.27 2.49
N THR A 176 -25.62 -15.98 3.77
CA THR A 176 -26.07 -16.89 4.81
C THR A 176 -27.24 -16.27 5.57
N SER A 177 -28.13 -17.12 6.09
CA SER A 177 -29.24 -16.67 6.95
C SER A 177 -28.77 -16.20 8.34
N ASP A 178 -27.47 -15.98 8.53
CA ASP A 178 -26.90 -15.56 9.81
C ASP A 178 -27.17 -14.07 10.06
N GLY A 179 -27.33 -13.72 11.32
CA GLY A 179 -27.51 -12.33 11.74
C GLY A 179 -26.25 -11.46 11.56
N PHE A 180 -26.43 -10.15 11.66
CA PHE A 180 -25.32 -9.20 11.61
C PHE A 180 -24.31 -9.43 12.76
N SER A 181 -23.06 -9.74 12.40
CA SER A 181 -21.97 -9.89 13.36
C SER A 181 -21.27 -8.55 13.62
N ILE A 182 -21.62 -7.91 14.74
CA ILE A 182 -20.96 -6.69 15.24
C ILE A 182 -19.44 -6.92 15.42
N ILE A 183 -19.06 -8.14 15.79
CA ILE A 183 -17.65 -8.52 15.99
C ILE A 183 -16.87 -8.35 14.67
N ASN A 184 -17.38 -8.92 13.58
CA ASN A 184 -16.72 -8.85 12.27
C ASN A 184 -16.80 -7.44 11.65
N ALA A 185 -17.92 -6.75 11.85
CA ALA A 185 -18.16 -5.44 11.23
C ALA A 185 -17.36 -4.30 11.87
N VAL A 186 -17.21 -4.32 13.19
CA VAL A 186 -16.73 -3.15 13.96
C VAL A 186 -15.52 -3.52 14.83
N ILE A 187 -15.65 -4.55 15.65
CA ILE A 187 -14.61 -4.87 16.65
C ILE A 187 -13.31 -5.31 15.97
N LYS A 188 -13.40 -6.17 14.96
CA LYS A 188 -12.21 -6.70 14.27
C LYS A 188 -11.41 -5.59 13.55
N PRO A 189 -11.99 -4.72 12.69
CA PRO A 189 -11.24 -3.61 12.10
C PRO A 189 -10.65 -2.65 13.14
N ILE A 190 -11.39 -2.35 14.22
CA ILE A 190 -10.89 -1.48 15.31
C ILE A 190 -9.70 -2.14 16.03
N TYR A 191 -9.75 -3.46 16.25
CA TYR A 191 -8.65 -4.22 16.84
C TYR A 191 -7.41 -4.20 15.93
N GLU A 192 -7.59 -4.45 14.63
CA GLU A 192 -6.50 -4.44 13.65
C GLU A 192 -5.83 -3.07 13.59
N ILE A 193 -6.62 -1.99 13.47
CA ILE A 193 -6.14 -0.60 13.42
C ILE A 193 -5.50 -0.17 14.75
N GLY A 194 -6.20 -0.42 15.86
CA GLY A 194 -5.75 0.00 17.20
C GLY A 194 -4.51 -0.76 17.66
N GLY A 195 -4.44 -2.06 17.39
CA GLY A 195 -3.28 -2.89 17.67
C GLY A 195 -2.08 -2.50 16.80
N ALA A 196 -2.29 -2.24 15.50
CA ALA A 196 -1.26 -1.73 14.61
C ALA A 196 -0.69 -0.38 15.11
N ALA A 197 -1.57 0.53 15.54
CA ALA A 197 -1.17 1.81 16.13
C ALA A 197 -0.34 1.63 17.40
N ALA A 198 -0.81 0.82 18.34
CA ALA A 198 -0.11 0.57 19.60
C ALA A 198 1.29 -0.03 19.36
N LEU A 199 1.39 -1.01 18.45
CA LEU A 199 2.65 -1.66 18.08
C LEU A 199 3.62 -0.67 17.44
N GLY A 200 3.20 0.01 16.38
CA GLY A 200 4.06 0.96 15.66
C GLY A 200 4.54 2.12 16.52
N ILE A 201 3.63 2.72 17.29
CA ILE A 201 3.95 3.80 18.24
C ILE A 201 4.92 3.30 19.31
N GLY A 202 4.66 2.14 19.91
CA GLY A 202 5.52 1.55 20.94
C GLY A 202 6.94 1.31 20.46
N VAL A 203 7.09 0.68 19.28
CA VAL A 203 8.40 0.44 18.66
C VAL A 203 9.10 1.75 18.29
N ALA A 204 8.37 2.80 17.87
CA ALA A 204 8.96 4.11 17.59
C ALA A 204 9.67 4.73 18.82
N PHE A 205 9.04 4.65 20.00
CA PHE A 205 9.64 5.14 21.23
C PHE A 205 10.87 4.34 21.65
N ILE A 206 10.80 3.00 21.56
CA ILE A 206 11.94 2.12 21.84
C ILE A 206 13.09 2.41 20.88
N TYR A 207 12.80 2.52 19.58
CA TYR A 207 13.81 2.82 18.56
C TYR A 207 14.46 4.19 18.78
N ARG A 208 13.69 5.23 19.12
CA ARG A 208 14.25 6.53 19.52
C ARG A 208 15.19 6.39 20.72
N LEU A 209 14.78 5.66 21.76
CA LEU A 209 15.61 5.44 22.94
C LEU A 209 16.93 4.74 22.58
N LEU A 210 16.89 3.72 21.71
CA LEU A 210 18.09 3.03 21.23
C LEU A 210 19.04 3.98 20.51
N LEU A 211 18.52 4.87 19.65
CA LEU A 211 19.35 5.87 18.95
C LEU A 211 19.94 6.91 19.92
N ASP A 212 19.22 7.28 20.97
CA ASP A 212 19.73 8.21 21.99
C ASP A 212 20.79 7.55 22.89
N LEU A 213 20.65 6.27 23.22
CA LEU A 213 21.67 5.50 23.96
C LEU A 213 22.93 5.27 23.13
N THR A 214 22.77 5.01 21.84
CA THR A 214 23.88 4.85 20.88
C THR A 214 24.33 6.17 20.26
N SER A 215 24.01 7.28 20.92
CA SER A 215 24.26 8.65 20.46
C SER A 215 25.72 8.97 20.12
N LYS A 216 26.67 8.24 20.70
CA LYS A 216 28.11 8.36 20.38
C LYS A 216 28.45 7.84 18.98
N TYR A 217 27.64 6.93 18.44
CA TYR A 217 27.82 6.26 17.15
C TYR A 217 26.83 6.75 16.09
N LYS A 218 26.24 7.95 16.26
CA LYS A 218 25.26 8.55 15.33
C LYS A 218 25.75 8.65 13.89
N GLN A 219 27.05 8.60 13.66
CA GLN A 219 27.64 8.68 12.33
C GLN A 219 27.79 7.31 11.65
N GLU A 220 27.55 6.20 12.34
CA GLU A 220 27.61 4.86 11.77
C GLU A 220 26.33 4.57 10.99
N ARG A 221 26.44 4.53 9.66
CA ARG A 221 25.29 4.24 8.77
C ARG A 221 24.78 2.82 8.95
N ASP A 222 25.69 1.87 9.12
CA ASP A 222 25.37 0.44 9.18
C ASP A 222 24.60 0.09 10.46
N LEU A 223 24.96 0.71 11.59
CA LEU A 223 24.25 0.57 12.86
C LEU A 223 22.79 1.05 12.73
N ILE A 224 22.61 2.27 12.20
CA ILE A 224 21.27 2.86 12.00
C ILE A 224 20.45 1.99 11.06
N LEU A 225 21.02 1.57 9.93
CA LEU A 225 20.31 0.75 8.96
C LEU A 225 19.91 -0.59 9.59
N SER A 226 20.79 -1.23 10.34
CA SER A 226 20.53 -2.51 11.02
C SER A 226 19.44 -2.39 12.07
N PHE A 227 19.44 -1.37 12.91
CA PHE A 227 18.36 -1.14 13.87
C PHE A 227 17.04 -0.82 13.18
N THR A 228 17.05 0.01 12.14
CA THR A 228 15.83 0.36 11.42
C THR A 228 15.22 -0.87 10.75
N PHE A 229 16.05 -1.63 10.03
CA PHE A 229 15.62 -2.87 9.37
C PHE A 229 15.15 -3.91 10.38
N GLY A 230 15.87 -4.07 11.50
CA GLY A 230 15.46 -4.95 12.59
C GLY A 230 14.13 -4.56 13.22
N SER A 231 13.87 -3.26 13.41
CA SER A 231 12.59 -2.76 13.90
C SER A 231 11.44 -3.04 12.93
N ILE A 232 11.66 -2.84 11.62
CA ILE A 232 10.68 -3.17 10.58
C ILE A 232 10.35 -4.67 10.62
N VAL A 233 11.37 -5.53 10.54
CA VAL A 233 11.15 -7.00 10.58
C VAL A 233 10.46 -7.43 11.88
N LEU A 234 10.77 -6.80 13.02
CA LEU A 234 10.10 -7.07 14.29
C LEU A 234 8.62 -6.69 14.26
N ILE A 235 8.28 -5.50 13.76
CA ILE A 235 6.89 -5.05 13.61
C ILE A 235 6.14 -6.01 12.69
N ILE A 236 6.70 -6.34 11.52
CA ILE A 236 6.14 -7.34 10.59
C ILE A 236 5.81 -8.65 11.31
N ALA A 237 6.77 -9.23 12.03
CA ALA A 237 6.58 -10.51 12.69
C ALA A 237 5.50 -10.47 13.77
N ILE A 238 5.46 -9.39 14.58
CA ILE A 238 4.45 -9.21 15.62
C ILE A 238 3.07 -8.97 14.99
N ALA A 239 2.98 -8.11 13.97
CA ALA A 239 1.73 -7.83 13.28
C ALA A 239 1.11 -9.09 12.68
N LEU A 240 1.90 -9.89 11.95
CA LEU A 240 1.45 -11.18 11.40
C LEU A 240 1.00 -12.16 12.50
N LYS A 241 1.73 -12.24 13.62
CA LYS A 241 1.40 -13.13 14.74
C LYS A 241 0.08 -12.76 15.41
N PHE A 242 -0.21 -11.48 15.56
CA PHE A 242 -1.41 -10.97 16.22
C PHE A 242 -2.55 -10.62 15.24
N ASN A 243 -2.39 -10.93 13.95
CA ASN A 243 -3.34 -10.57 12.89
C ASN A 243 -3.67 -9.07 12.90
N LEU A 244 -2.64 -8.23 13.05
CA LEU A 244 -2.75 -6.78 12.92
C LEU A 244 -2.40 -6.38 11.49
N ASP A 245 -2.85 -5.19 11.08
CA ASP A 245 -2.46 -4.66 9.79
C ASP A 245 -0.97 -4.28 9.79
N LEU A 246 -0.21 -4.94 8.92
CA LEU A 246 1.24 -4.81 8.81
C LEU A 246 1.66 -3.46 8.22
N ILE A 247 0.98 -3.00 7.17
CA ILE A 247 1.33 -1.75 6.50
C ILE A 247 1.07 -0.60 7.46
N LEU A 248 -0.09 -0.61 8.10
CA LEU A 248 -0.52 0.40 9.04
C LEU A 248 0.36 0.43 10.30
N ALA A 249 0.80 -0.72 10.82
CA ALA A 249 1.71 -0.76 11.96
C ALA A 249 3.06 -0.08 11.65
N GLU A 250 3.60 -0.35 10.46
CA GLU A 250 4.86 0.24 9.98
C GLU A 250 4.71 1.73 9.69
N MET A 251 3.55 2.12 9.16
CA MET A 251 3.18 3.52 9.00
C MET A 251 3.11 4.26 10.34
N PHE A 252 2.50 3.66 11.36
CA PHE A 252 2.46 4.22 12.71
C PHE A 252 3.86 4.33 13.31
N PHE A 253 4.76 3.39 13.03
CA PHE A 253 6.17 3.50 13.37
C PHE A 253 6.84 4.71 12.67
N GLY A 254 6.71 4.82 11.34
CA GLY A 254 7.27 5.91 10.55
C GLY A 254 6.76 7.30 10.96
N VAL A 255 5.43 7.45 11.08
CA VAL A 255 4.79 8.75 11.44
C VAL A 255 5.14 9.16 12.86
N THR A 256 5.23 8.22 13.79
CA THR A 256 5.60 8.54 15.17
C THR A 256 7.06 8.97 15.19
N PHE A 257 7.94 8.17 14.58
CA PHE A 257 9.37 8.42 14.55
C PHE A 257 9.75 9.76 13.92
N VAL A 258 9.19 10.11 12.75
CA VAL A 258 9.50 11.40 12.08
C VAL A 258 9.13 12.60 12.96
N ASN A 259 8.11 12.47 13.80
CA ASN A 259 7.61 13.55 14.64
C ASN A 259 8.27 13.62 16.03
N ILE A 260 8.71 12.50 16.60
CA ILE A 260 9.38 12.49 17.92
C ILE A 260 10.91 12.65 17.82
N ALA A 261 11.50 12.36 16.66
CA ALA A 261 12.95 12.33 16.44
C ALA A 261 13.37 13.10 15.16
N PRO A 262 12.99 14.39 15.01
CA PRO A 262 13.19 15.12 13.76
C PRO A 262 14.66 15.22 13.33
N HIS A 263 15.61 15.27 14.29
CA HIS A 263 17.04 15.34 14.00
C HIS A 263 17.61 14.07 13.37
N TYR A 264 17.07 12.89 13.71
CA TYR A 264 17.52 11.61 13.12
C TYR A 264 16.72 11.24 11.88
N SER A 265 15.44 11.67 11.81
CA SER A 265 14.45 11.23 10.83
C SER A 265 14.99 11.19 9.39
N LYS A 266 15.48 12.32 8.88
CA LYS A 266 15.96 12.43 7.49
C LYS A 266 16.99 11.35 7.16
N ARG A 267 17.97 11.15 8.04
CA ARG A 267 19.03 10.17 7.83
C ARG A 267 18.50 8.74 7.81
N VAL A 268 17.62 8.39 8.74
CA VAL A 268 17.03 7.05 8.83
C VAL A 268 16.23 6.72 7.57
N PHE A 269 15.35 7.63 7.14
CA PHE A 269 14.54 7.43 5.94
C PHE A 269 15.38 7.41 4.66
N ASP A 270 16.40 8.28 4.54
CA ASP A 270 17.31 8.29 3.38
C ASP A 270 18.11 6.98 3.27
N LEU A 271 18.58 6.42 4.39
CA LEU A 271 19.28 5.13 4.41
C LEU A 271 18.35 3.99 4.00
N MET A 272 17.14 3.94 4.57
CA MET A 272 16.18 2.89 4.25
C MET A 272 15.72 2.96 2.79
N LYS A 273 15.51 4.18 2.27
CA LYS A 273 15.18 4.42 0.85
C LYS A 273 16.31 4.03 -0.11
N GLY A 274 17.56 4.17 0.32
CA GLY A 274 18.72 3.68 -0.44
C GLY A 274 18.84 2.16 -0.45
N PHE A 275 18.35 1.49 0.60
CA PHE A 275 18.41 0.04 0.77
C PHE A 275 17.21 -0.70 0.15
N SER A 276 16.05 -0.05 0.01
CA SER A 276 14.82 -0.66 -0.49
C SER A 276 14.80 -1.14 -1.95
N PRO A 277 15.57 -0.60 -2.92
CA PRO A 277 15.36 -0.93 -4.34
C PRO A 277 15.40 -2.41 -4.71
N PRO A 278 16.37 -3.24 -4.24
CA PRO A 278 16.37 -4.67 -4.54
C PRO A 278 15.12 -5.40 -4.03
N ILE A 279 14.59 -4.98 -2.88
CA ILE A 279 13.39 -5.58 -2.28
C ILE A 279 12.16 -5.22 -3.11
N TYR A 280 12.06 -3.99 -3.59
CA TYR A 280 10.94 -3.54 -4.43
C TYR A 280 10.92 -4.21 -5.80
N ILE A 281 12.09 -4.41 -6.41
CA ILE A 281 12.22 -5.16 -7.67
C ILE A 281 11.62 -6.55 -7.49
N LEU A 282 12.04 -7.28 -6.45
CA LEU A 282 11.53 -8.62 -6.17
C LEU A 282 10.03 -8.60 -5.88
N PHE A 283 9.54 -7.67 -5.07
CA PHE A 283 8.13 -7.52 -4.76
C PHE A 283 7.26 -7.34 -6.02
N PHE A 284 7.61 -6.40 -6.89
CA PHE A 284 6.82 -6.14 -8.10
C PHE A 284 6.93 -7.26 -9.14
N ILE A 285 8.08 -7.94 -9.23
CA ILE A 285 8.23 -9.14 -10.07
C ILE A 285 7.36 -10.28 -9.53
N LEU A 286 7.38 -10.54 -8.22
CA LEU A 286 6.53 -11.57 -7.61
C LEU A 286 5.05 -11.23 -7.75
N ALA A 287 4.68 -9.95 -7.68
CA ALA A 287 3.32 -9.50 -7.95
C ALA A 287 2.90 -9.79 -9.41
N GLY A 288 3.78 -9.49 -10.38
CA GLY A 288 3.52 -9.83 -11.79
C GLY A 288 3.49 -11.34 -12.05
N ALA A 289 4.37 -12.10 -11.41
CA ALA A 289 4.47 -13.55 -11.58
C ALA A 289 3.25 -14.32 -11.03
N ARG A 290 2.52 -13.72 -10.08
CA ARG A 290 1.26 -14.23 -9.53
C ARG A 290 0.07 -14.08 -10.47
N LEU A 291 0.15 -13.24 -11.50
CA LEU A 291 -0.98 -12.98 -12.39
C LEU A 291 -1.20 -14.19 -13.31
N GLU A 292 -2.36 -14.83 -13.17
CA GLU A 292 -2.80 -15.97 -14.00
C GLU A 292 -3.77 -15.46 -15.08
N LEU A 293 -3.22 -15.01 -16.22
CA LEU A 293 -4.01 -14.45 -17.32
C LEU A 293 -4.83 -15.53 -18.05
N THR A 294 -4.42 -16.79 -17.96
CA THR A 294 -5.08 -17.93 -18.61
C THR A 294 -6.40 -18.34 -17.95
N SER A 295 -6.65 -17.94 -16.70
CA SER A 295 -7.88 -18.27 -15.96
C SER A 295 -8.97 -17.19 -16.04
N VAL A 296 -8.72 -16.09 -16.76
CA VAL A 296 -9.67 -14.97 -16.88
C VAL A 296 -10.78 -15.30 -17.88
N THR A 297 -11.99 -15.52 -17.37
CA THR A 297 -13.20 -15.67 -18.19
C THR A 297 -13.69 -14.32 -18.72
N ILE A 298 -14.54 -14.33 -19.76
CA ILE A 298 -15.16 -13.11 -20.32
C ILE A 298 -15.95 -12.35 -19.24
N SER A 299 -16.69 -13.07 -18.39
CA SER A 299 -17.45 -12.46 -17.29
C SER A 299 -16.55 -11.75 -16.28
N THR A 300 -15.45 -12.39 -15.86
CA THR A 300 -14.45 -11.77 -14.97
C THR A 300 -13.80 -10.56 -15.63
N GLY A 301 -13.53 -10.62 -16.94
CA GLY A 301 -13.01 -9.50 -17.70
C GLY A 301 -13.96 -8.29 -17.70
N ILE A 302 -15.26 -8.51 -17.88
CA ILE A 302 -16.26 -7.42 -17.82
C ILE A 302 -16.37 -6.85 -16.40
N ILE A 303 -16.39 -7.70 -15.37
CA ILE A 303 -16.40 -7.24 -13.98
C ILE A 303 -15.16 -6.40 -13.69
N ALA A 304 -13.97 -6.82 -14.14
CA ALA A 304 -12.74 -6.06 -13.97
C ALA A 304 -12.78 -4.69 -14.69
N LEU A 305 -13.39 -4.61 -15.88
CA LEU A 305 -13.57 -3.34 -16.58
C LEU A 305 -14.56 -2.41 -15.86
N LEU A 306 -15.69 -2.94 -15.39
CA LEU A 306 -16.67 -2.18 -14.60
C LEU A 306 -16.06 -1.68 -13.28
N TYR A 307 -15.30 -2.56 -12.62
CA TYR A 307 -14.54 -2.24 -11.42
C TYR A 307 -13.57 -1.09 -11.68
N LEU A 308 -12.74 -1.19 -12.73
CA LEU A 308 -11.77 -0.18 -13.10
C LEU A 308 -12.46 1.15 -13.43
N ALA A 309 -13.50 1.13 -14.26
CA ALA A 309 -14.24 2.32 -14.65
C ALA A 309 -14.92 2.99 -13.44
N GLY A 310 -15.63 2.22 -12.62
CA GLY A 310 -16.30 2.71 -11.41
C GLY A 310 -15.32 3.28 -10.39
N ARG A 311 -14.19 2.59 -10.19
CA ARG A 311 -13.15 3.03 -9.28
C ARG A 311 -12.48 4.31 -9.77
N THR A 312 -12.03 4.35 -11.03
CA THR A 312 -11.37 5.54 -11.61
C THR A 312 -12.29 6.75 -11.56
N THR A 313 -13.54 6.60 -11.99
CA THR A 313 -14.53 7.69 -11.95
C THR A 313 -14.85 8.10 -10.52
N GLY A 314 -15.05 7.14 -9.62
CA GLY A 314 -15.30 7.38 -8.20
C GLY A 314 -14.18 8.17 -7.55
N LYS A 315 -12.94 7.71 -7.63
CA LYS A 315 -11.75 8.41 -7.09
C LYS A 315 -11.66 9.84 -7.61
N ILE A 316 -11.83 10.07 -8.92
CA ILE A 316 -11.80 11.43 -9.49
C ILE A 316 -12.95 12.30 -8.94
N LEU A 317 -14.18 11.77 -8.92
CA LEU A 317 -15.35 12.50 -8.46
C LEU A 317 -15.28 12.82 -6.97
N GLY A 318 -14.94 11.84 -6.14
CA GLY A 318 -14.82 12.00 -4.70
C GLY A 318 -13.69 12.95 -4.32
N VAL A 319 -12.54 12.92 -5.01
CA VAL A 319 -11.51 13.95 -4.83
C VAL A 319 -12.04 15.33 -5.15
N ASN A 320 -12.76 15.50 -6.27
CA ASN A 320 -13.32 16.80 -6.64
C ASN A 320 -14.36 17.30 -5.62
N ILE A 321 -15.25 16.43 -5.15
CA ILE A 321 -16.28 16.76 -4.15
C ILE A 321 -15.61 17.12 -2.82
N GLY A 322 -14.72 16.27 -2.31
CA GLY A 322 -14.04 16.49 -1.05
C GLY A 322 -13.11 17.71 -1.08
N ALA A 323 -12.47 17.98 -2.22
CA ALA A 323 -11.64 19.16 -2.42
C ALA A 323 -12.47 20.45 -2.39
N ARG A 324 -13.64 20.47 -3.03
CA ARG A 324 -14.55 21.63 -3.01
C ARG A 324 -15.11 21.89 -1.60
N LEU A 325 -15.55 20.85 -0.91
CA LEU A 325 -16.12 20.96 0.44
C LEU A 325 -15.11 21.40 1.51
N SER A 326 -13.83 21.10 1.28
CA SER A 326 -12.74 21.51 2.18
C SER A 326 -11.99 22.76 1.72
N SER A 327 -12.42 23.40 0.63
CA SER A 327 -11.73 24.55 0.01
C SER A 327 -10.26 24.26 -0.29
N ALA A 328 -9.96 23.06 -0.79
CA ALA A 328 -8.59 22.67 -1.13
C ALA A 328 -8.06 23.46 -2.33
N PRO A 329 -6.73 23.68 -2.44
CA PRO A 329 -6.16 24.42 -3.56
C PRO A 329 -6.50 23.78 -4.92
N PRO A 330 -6.68 24.58 -6.00
CA PRO A 330 -7.13 24.08 -7.30
C PRO A 330 -6.27 22.96 -7.90
N LYS A 331 -4.95 23.02 -7.65
CA LYS A 331 -4.02 21.96 -8.08
C LYS A 331 -4.35 20.60 -7.46
N VAL A 332 -4.79 20.58 -6.20
CA VAL A 332 -5.21 19.36 -5.50
C VAL A 332 -6.50 18.84 -6.12
N SER A 333 -7.54 19.67 -6.22
CA SER A 333 -8.82 19.26 -6.83
C SER A 333 -8.64 18.69 -8.24
N ARG A 334 -7.81 19.31 -9.07
CA ARG A 334 -7.68 18.93 -10.49
C ARG A 334 -6.84 17.67 -10.71
N TYR A 335 -5.80 17.45 -9.91
CA TYR A 335 -4.79 16.43 -10.22
C TYR A 335 -4.75 15.25 -9.26
N LEU A 336 -5.20 15.42 -8.02
CA LEU A 336 -5.04 14.40 -6.99
C LEU A 336 -5.76 13.09 -7.34
N GLY A 337 -6.95 13.14 -7.95
CA GLY A 337 -7.68 11.94 -8.35
C GLY A 337 -6.87 11.02 -9.27
N PHE A 338 -6.08 11.59 -10.19
CA PHE A 338 -5.23 10.83 -11.10
C PHE A 338 -4.05 10.13 -10.40
N CYS A 339 -3.71 10.56 -9.19
CA CYS A 339 -2.64 9.96 -8.40
C CYS A 339 -3.11 8.77 -7.54
N LEU A 340 -4.43 8.50 -7.47
CA LEU A 340 -5.02 7.52 -6.54
C LEU A 340 -5.49 6.22 -7.23
N PHE A 341 -4.97 5.92 -8.42
CA PHE A 341 -5.40 4.74 -9.19
C PHE A 341 -4.63 3.47 -8.85
N SER A 342 -3.43 3.59 -8.30
CA SER A 342 -2.62 2.44 -7.87
C SER A 342 -3.37 1.63 -6.81
N GLN A 343 -3.47 0.31 -7.01
CA GLN A 343 -4.07 -0.61 -6.06
C GLN A 343 -3.24 -1.91 -6.00
N ALA A 344 -2.94 -2.36 -4.79
CA ALA A 344 -2.17 -3.55 -4.48
C ALA A 344 -2.13 -3.76 -2.94
N GLY A 345 -2.05 -5.01 -2.49
CA GLY A 345 -1.66 -5.33 -1.11
C GLY A 345 -2.68 -5.00 -0.02
N VAL A 346 -3.94 -4.71 -0.38
CA VAL A 346 -5.08 -4.48 0.53
C VAL A 346 -6.04 -5.65 0.38
#